data_AF-A0A9E0RGZ9-F1
#
_entry.id   AF-A0A9E0RGZ9-F1
#
_cell.length_a   1.000
_cell.length_b   1.000
_cell.length_c   1.000
_cell.angle_alpha   90.00
_cell.angle_beta   90.00
_cell.angle_gamma   90.00
#
_symmetry.space_group_name_H-M   'P 1'
#
loop_
_entity.id
_entity.type
_entity.pdbx_description
1 polymer ?
#
loop_
_entity_poly.entity_id
_entity_poly.type
_entity_poly.pdbx_seq_one_letter_code
_entity_poly.pdbx_strand_id
1 'polypeptide(L)'
;MLRKLHGLPGLVAALLLVVLATSGVVLSVVPALERSAATVPAAGELSVADLAERVVAQYPGTEQIERSLSGEVVVYYNRDGQPGADLVNPLTGEGIAPYQPSTWLRWVKSLHRSFLMDDVGRMLAGFLAALMVLICLSGTFLLARRLGGWKAMLRPIAGSGSPRIHAELARFAVIGLLLSALTGSYMSAVRFGLLPEAANTEPSFPAQVSGGTPAPVGSLIALKSVDVNELRELVFPYPDDPTDVYSLSTTTGSGFVDQSTGELLQYQPRSDGSQFQHWMIRLHTGEGLWWLGLILGIVALTVPVLSFTGLGIWWQRRSSSIRLDESASIEAADAVILVGSEGNTTWGFAKDLQNKLNQAGKKVHCAPMNDLAEHYPKASVLFVLTSTYGDGDAPSSANQFMTRLERFQAGDRLEFAVLGFGDQQFPKFCQYALDVNAALGSKGLQQMHPVTRIDRGSALQFREWGEIICEHMGIALALTHNPAPVVTSEFELVERVDYGVAVNAPTSILRFKPVQSDRNLWQRLCFRNRQHLPDFEAGDLFGVAPPGDQAARFYS
;
A
#
# COMPACT_ATOMS: atom_id res chain seq x y z
N MET A 1 3.41 18.80 -0.30
CA MET A 1 4.55 18.03 0.29
C MET A 1 4.19 16.58 0.55
N LEU A 2 3.11 16.28 1.29
CA LEU A 2 2.67 14.91 1.66
C LEU A 2 2.59 13.89 0.52
N ARG A 3 2.09 14.27 -0.66
CA ARG A 3 2.06 13.38 -1.84
C ARG A 3 3.43 12.97 -2.35
N LYS A 4 4.42 13.87 -2.27
CA LYS A 4 5.81 13.55 -2.63
C LYS A 4 6.40 12.61 -1.58
N LEU A 5 6.11 12.85 -0.29
CA LEU A 5 6.52 12.00 0.83
C LEU A 5 5.91 10.59 0.78
N HIS A 6 4.74 10.42 0.17
CA HIS A 6 4.12 9.12 -0.03
C HIS A 6 4.59 8.45 -1.34
N GLY A 7 4.41 9.15 -2.47
CA GLY A 7 4.60 8.56 -3.80
C GLY A 7 6.05 8.30 -4.18
N LEU A 8 7.01 9.15 -3.78
CA LEU A 8 8.41 8.98 -4.15
C LEU A 8 9.05 7.79 -3.40
N PRO A 9 8.97 7.70 -2.06
CA PRO A 9 9.38 6.51 -1.33
C PRO A 9 8.73 5.22 -1.83
N GLY A 10 7.40 5.25 -2.02
CA GLY A 10 6.66 4.09 -2.50
C GLY A 10 7.13 3.60 -3.87
N LEU A 11 7.45 4.51 -4.79
CA LEU A 11 7.92 4.15 -6.13
C LEU A 11 9.36 3.60 -6.13
N VAL A 12 10.26 4.24 -5.38
CA VAL A 12 11.67 3.81 -5.29
C VAL A 12 11.79 2.45 -4.60
N ALA A 13 11.00 2.22 -3.55
CA ALA A 13 11.06 1.00 -2.76
C ALA A 13 10.11 -0.11 -3.22
N ALA A 14 9.24 0.15 -4.20
CA ALA A 14 8.14 -0.75 -4.59
C ALA A 14 8.58 -2.21 -4.77
N LEU A 15 9.61 -2.43 -5.59
CA LEU A 15 10.07 -3.79 -5.89
C LEU A 15 10.59 -4.51 -4.64
N LEU A 16 11.39 -3.83 -3.82
CA LEU A 16 11.96 -4.41 -2.60
C LEU A 16 10.88 -4.66 -1.53
N LEU A 17 9.92 -3.76 -1.40
CA LEU A 17 8.77 -3.92 -0.50
C LEU A 17 7.87 -5.07 -0.95
N VAL A 18 7.72 -5.31 -2.25
CA VAL A 18 7.00 -6.48 -2.77
C VAL A 18 7.72 -7.77 -2.40
N VAL A 19 9.04 -7.85 -2.54
CA VAL A 19 9.82 -9.03 -2.12
C VAL A 19 9.71 -9.24 -0.60
N LEU A 20 9.83 -8.17 0.19
CA LEU A 20 9.74 -8.25 1.64
C LEU A 20 8.34 -8.69 2.11
N ALA A 21 7.29 -8.12 1.51
CA ALA A 21 5.92 -8.47 1.83
C ALA A 21 5.56 -9.89 1.41
N THR A 22 5.92 -10.31 0.18
CA THR A 22 5.61 -11.66 -0.31
C THR A 22 6.35 -12.76 0.45
N SER A 23 7.62 -12.53 0.81
CA SER A 23 8.32 -13.44 1.74
C SER A 23 7.70 -13.44 3.13
N GLY A 24 7.23 -12.28 3.62
CA GLY A 24 6.50 -12.17 4.88
C GLY A 24 5.19 -12.95 4.89
N VAL A 25 4.43 -12.93 3.79
CA VAL A 25 3.19 -13.73 3.61
C VAL A 25 3.46 -15.22 3.77
N VAL A 26 4.57 -15.70 3.20
CA VAL A 26 4.96 -17.12 3.33
C VAL A 26 5.26 -17.46 4.79
N LEU A 27 6.05 -16.62 5.47
CA LEU A 27 6.43 -16.83 6.87
C LEU A 27 5.25 -16.71 7.83
N SER A 28 4.27 -15.88 7.52
CA SER A 28 3.14 -15.61 8.41
C SER A 28 2.18 -16.79 8.57
N VAL A 29 2.26 -17.78 7.68
CA VAL A 29 1.46 -19.01 7.72
C VAL A 29 2.12 -20.07 8.62
N VAL A 30 3.43 -19.99 8.84
CA VAL A 30 4.20 -21.01 9.57
C VAL A 30 3.67 -21.24 10.99
N PRO A 31 3.44 -20.20 11.84
CA PRO A 31 2.92 -20.43 13.19
C PRO A 31 1.54 -21.11 13.22
N ALA A 32 0.73 -20.92 12.18
CA ALA A 32 -0.58 -21.58 12.07
C ALA A 32 -0.45 -23.06 11.67
N LEU A 33 0.53 -23.40 10.83
CA LEU A 33 0.84 -24.79 10.47
C LEU A 33 1.44 -25.56 11.65
N GLU A 34 2.40 -24.96 12.36
CA GLU A 34 2.97 -25.56 13.57
C GLU A 34 1.88 -25.76 14.63
N ARG A 35 1.03 -24.75 14.86
CA ARG A 35 -0.05 -24.85 15.85
C ARG A 35 -1.08 -25.93 15.52
N SER A 36 -1.36 -26.16 14.23
CA SER A 36 -2.32 -27.17 13.80
C SER A 36 -1.75 -28.59 13.84
N ALA A 37 -0.43 -28.73 13.67
CA ALA A 37 0.27 -30.01 13.82
C ALA A 37 0.56 -30.35 15.30
N ALA A 38 0.67 -29.35 16.17
CA ALA A 38 1.01 -29.53 17.57
C ALA A 38 -0.16 -30.05 18.42
N THR A 39 0.13 -31.04 19.28
CA THR A 39 -0.75 -31.45 20.38
C THR A 39 -0.45 -30.56 21.59
N VAL A 40 -1.42 -29.75 22.01
CA VAL A 40 -1.25 -28.82 23.14
C VAL A 40 -2.19 -29.21 24.28
N PRO A 41 -1.64 -29.72 25.40
CA PRO A 41 -2.42 -30.03 26.59
C PRO A 41 -3.14 -28.81 27.16
N ALA A 42 -4.28 -29.02 27.82
CA ALA A 42 -4.97 -27.97 28.56
C ALA A 42 -4.08 -27.44 29.70
N ALA A 43 -4.30 -26.19 30.10
CA ALA A 43 -3.55 -25.59 31.20
C ALA A 43 -3.82 -26.38 32.50
N GLY A 44 -2.75 -26.78 33.18
CA GLY A 44 -2.75 -27.60 34.38
C GLY A 44 -2.91 -29.11 34.13
N GLU A 45 -3.03 -29.56 32.87
CA GLU A 45 -3.23 -30.98 32.55
C GLU A 45 -1.95 -31.80 32.64
N LEU A 46 -0.80 -31.20 32.31
CA LEU A 46 0.47 -31.89 32.20
C LEU A 46 1.60 -31.03 32.76
N SER A 47 2.36 -31.58 33.71
CA SER A 47 3.56 -30.91 34.22
C SER A 47 4.79 -31.20 33.34
N VAL A 48 5.84 -30.39 33.51
CA VAL A 48 7.14 -30.63 32.85
C VAL A 48 7.74 -31.97 33.29
N ALA A 49 7.59 -32.34 34.56
CA ALA A 49 8.02 -33.64 35.07
C ALA A 49 7.32 -34.82 34.36
N ASP A 50 5.99 -34.73 34.18
CA ASP A 50 5.22 -35.78 33.51
C ASP A 50 5.62 -35.92 32.04
N LEU A 51 5.82 -34.80 31.34
CA LEU A 51 6.33 -34.80 29.97
C LEU A 51 7.70 -35.48 29.91
N ALA A 52 8.64 -35.04 30.75
CA ALA A 52 10.00 -35.54 30.77
C ALA A 52 10.05 -37.04 31.08
N GLU A 53 9.24 -37.53 32.01
CA GLU A 53 9.15 -38.96 32.33
C GLU A 53 8.67 -39.79 31.14
N ARG A 54 7.62 -39.34 30.45
CA ARG A 54 7.08 -40.01 29.25
C ARG A 54 8.09 -40.01 28.11
N VAL A 55 8.79 -38.89 27.92
CA VAL A 55 9.83 -38.75 26.89
C VAL A 55 11.01 -39.67 27.19
N VAL A 56 11.56 -39.65 28.41
CA VAL A 56 12.71 -40.49 28.79
C VAL A 56 12.38 -41.98 28.68
N ALA A 57 11.13 -42.38 28.95
CA ALA A 57 10.70 -43.76 28.75
C ALA A 57 10.80 -44.23 27.29
N GLN A 58 10.60 -43.34 26.32
CA GLN A 58 10.71 -43.61 24.87
C GLN A 58 12.11 -43.29 24.31
N TYR A 59 12.82 -42.34 24.94
CA TYR A 59 14.13 -41.81 24.56
C TYR A 59 15.09 -41.81 25.77
N PRO A 60 15.67 -42.97 26.16
CA PRO A 60 16.50 -43.10 27.36
C PRO A 60 17.78 -42.24 27.37
N GLY A 61 18.22 -41.73 26.21
CA GLY A 61 19.35 -40.81 26.05
C GLY A 61 18.92 -39.38 25.75
N THR A 62 17.80 -38.92 26.32
CA THR A 62 17.33 -37.53 26.14
C THR A 62 18.32 -36.55 26.73
N GLU A 63 18.76 -35.60 25.91
CA GLU A 63 19.67 -34.52 26.32
C GLU A 63 18.91 -33.21 26.53
N GLN A 64 17.85 -32.97 25.74
CA GLN A 64 17.10 -31.72 25.76
C GLN A 64 15.66 -31.91 25.29
N ILE A 65 14.73 -31.20 25.91
CA ILE A 65 13.34 -31.07 25.46
C ILE A 65 13.08 -29.59 25.19
N GLU A 66 12.77 -29.23 23.94
CA GLU A 66 12.37 -27.89 23.55
C GLU A 66 10.86 -27.84 23.26
N ARG A 67 10.20 -26.77 23.68
CA ARG A 67 8.80 -26.51 23.34
C ARG A 67 8.62 -25.13 22.71
N SER A 68 8.19 -25.11 21.45
CA SER A 68 7.91 -23.88 20.73
C SER A 68 6.69 -23.15 21.31
N LEU A 69 6.57 -21.86 21.01
CA LEU A 69 5.38 -21.07 21.37
C LEU A 69 4.12 -21.54 20.63
N SER A 70 4.29 -22.16 19.46
CA SER A 70 3.23 -22.80 18.67
C SER A 70 2.76 -24.12 19.30
N GLY A 71 3.55 -24.69 20.23
CA GLY A 71 3.20 -25.86 21.03
C GLY A 71 3.84 -27.17 20.57
N GLU A 72 4.68 -27.14 19.54
CA GLU A 72 5.47 -28.31 19.14
C GLU A 72 6.49 -28.64 20.22
N VAL A 73 6.69 -29.93 20.48
CA VAL A 73 7.69 -30.44 21.41
C VAL A 73 8.72 -31.22 20.61
N VAL A 74 9.98 -30.80 20.71
CA VAL A 74 11.13 -31.44 20.08
C VAL A 74 11.98 -32.06 21.18
N VAL A 75 12.40 -33.30 20.98
CA VAL A 75 13.31 -34.01 21.87
C VAL A 75 14.61 -34.22 21.15
N TYR A 76 15.71 -33.73 21.72
CA TYR A 76 17.06 -34.04 21.29
C TYR A 76 17.59 -35.16 22.18
N TYR A 77 18.13 -36.18 21.54
CA TYR A 77 18.60 -37.37 22.21
C TYR A 77 19.85 -37.92 21.54
N ASN A 78 20.57 -38.75 22.28
CA ASN A 78 21.72 -39.47 21.80
C ASN A 78 21.44 -40.98 21.87
N ARG A 79 21.58 -41.66 20.73
CA ARG A 79 21.46 -43.11 20.65
C ARG A 79 22.77 -43.67 20.09
N ASP A 80 23.50 -44.40 20.93
CA ASP A 80 24.78 -45.04 20.57
C ASP A 80 25.81 -44.07 19.97
N GLY A 81 25.89 -42.85 20.49
CA GLY A 81 26.80 -41.81 20.03
C GLY A 81 26.33 -41.04 18.79
N GLN A 82 25.11 -41.26 18.31
CA GLN A 82 24.50 -40.51 17.22
C GLN A 82 23.43 -39.55 17.78
N PRO A 83 23.58 -38.23 17.59
CA PRO A 83 22.56 -37.27 17.96
C PRO A 83 21.35 -37.37 17.02
N GLY A 84 20.15 -37.29 17.59
CA GLY A 84 18.88 -37.29 16.89
C GLY A 84 17.96 -36.21 17.47
N ALA A 85 16.96 -35.81 16.68
CA ALA A 85 15.93 -34.89 17.11
C ALA A 85 14.59 -35.32 16.52
N ASP A 86 13.58 -35.54 17.36
CA ASP A 86 12.26 -35.99 16.95
C ASP A 86 11.17 -35.06 17.51
N LEU A 87 10.11 -34.82 16.73
CA LEU A 87 8.87 -34.24 17.22
C LEU A 87 8.12 -35.29 18.01
N VAL A 88 7.65 -34.96 19.20
CA VAL A 88 6.97 -35.91 20.08
C VAL A 88 5.58 -35.42 20.48
N ASN A 89 4.69 -36.37 20.76
CA ASN A 89 3.40 -36.08 21.37
C ASN A 89 3.60 -35.88 22.89
N PRO A 90 3.33 -34.69 23.46
CA PRO A 90 3.56 -34.44 24.88
C PRO A 90 2.70 -35.31 25.81
N LEU A 91 1.54 -35.78 25.34
CA LEU A 91 0.65 -36.61 26.14
C LEU A 91 1.14 -38.06 26.25
N THR A 92 1.90 -38.59 25.29
CA THR A 92 2.35 -40.00 25.29
C THR A 92 3.86 -40.16 25.37
N GLY A 93 4.64 -39.13 25.03
CA GLY A 93 6.08 -39.19 24.84
C GLY A 93 6.52 -39.86 23.52
N GLU A 94 5.57 -40.34 22.70
CA GLU A 94 5.88 -41.05 21.46
C GLU A 94 6.33 -40.10 20.35
N GLY A 95 7.25 -40.55 19.52
CA GLY A 95 7.69 -39.84 18.32
C GLY A 95 6.57 -39.74 17.27
N ILE A 96 6.34 -38.52 16.79
CA ILE A 96 5.45 -38.21 15.66
C ILE A 96 6.23 -38.34 14.35
N ALA A 97 7.38 -37.65 14.26
CA ALA A 97 8.23 -37.63 13.08
C ALA A 97 9.64 -37.09 13.42
N PRO A 98 10.66 -37.37 12.60
CA PRO A 98 11.97 -36.72 12.74
C PRO A 98 11.88 -35.21 12.61
N TYR A 99 12.50 -34.49 13.54
CA TYR A 99 12.56 -33.02 13.49
C TYR A 99 13.62 -32.59 12.47
N GLN A 100 13.16 -32.04 11.34
CA GLN A 100 14.02 -31.50 10.31
C GLN A 100 13.59 -30.08 9.93
N PRO A 101 14.37 -29.05 10.31
CA PRO A 101 14.07 -27.68 9.91
C PRO A 101 14.10 -27.54 8.39
N SER A 102 13.02 -27.04 7.80
CA SER A 102 12.90 -26.87 6.34
C SER A 102 13.98 -25.93 5.79
N THR A 103 14.78 -26.44 4.84
CA THR A 103 15.82 -25.67 4.14
C THR A 103 15.21 -24.54 3.32
N TRP A 104 14.03 -24.77 2.71
CA TRP A 104 13.29 -23.74 1.98
C TRP A 104 12.77 -22.64 2.91
N LEU A 105 12.18 -22.98 4.06
CA LEU A 105 11.73 -21.96 5.02
C LEU A 105 12.91 -21.15 5.57
N ARG A 106 14.06 -21.79 5.82
CA ARG A 106 15.29 -21.09 6.22
C ARG A 106 15.76 -20.11 5.14
N TRP A 107 15.68 -20.51 3.88
CA TRP A 107 15.97 -19.64 2.74
C TRP A 107 15.00 -18.46 2.66
N VAL A 108 13.68 -18.68 2.78
CA VAL A 108 12.66 -17.62 2.79
C VAL A 108 12.88 -16.66 3.97
N LYS A 109 13.19 -17.17 5.16
CA LYS A 109 13.51 -16.36 6.35
C LYS A 109 14.76 -15.50 6.11
N SER A 110 15.78 -16.04 5.44
CA SER A 110 16.99 -15.29 5.06
C SER A 110 16.71 -14.22 4.00
N LEU A 111 15.83 -14.50 3.03
CA LEU A 111 15.37 -13.53 2.04
C LEU A 111 14.61 -12.39 2.72
N HIS A 112 13.67 -12.69 3.62
CA HIS A 112 12.87 -11.69 4.34
C HIS A 112 13.73 -10.83 5.29
N ARG A 113 14.59 -11.47 6.08
CA ARG A 113 15.39 -10.76 7.11
C ARG A 113 16.56 -10.00 6.52
N SER A 114 17.13 -10.49 5.43
CA SER A 114 18.45 -10.04 4.98
C SER A 114 18.63 -10.02 3.46
N PHE A 115 17.59 -10.21 2.64
CA PHE A 115 17.72 -10.27 1.17
C PHE A 115 18.83 -11.22 0.67
N LEU A 116 19.21 -12.22 1.46
CA LEU A 116 20.36 -13.10 1.22
C LEU A 116 21.74 -12.38 1.17
N MET A 117 21.86 -11.20 1.78
CA MET A 117 23.05 -10.33 1.80
C MET A 117 23.54 -10.04 3.23
N ASP A 118 23.26 -10.94 4.18
CA ASP A 118 23.65 -10.84 5.59
C ASP A 118 23.37 -9.45 6.21
N ASP A 119 24.35 -8.82 6.84
CA ASP A 119 24.14 -7.59 7.61
C ASP A 119 23.77 -6.38 6.73
N VAL A 120 24.30 -6.30 5.49
CA VAL A 120 23.91 -5.26 4.53
C VAL A 120 22.41 -5.37 4.24
N GLY A 121 21.94 -6.59 4.00
CA GLY A 121 20.53 -6.81 3.73
C GLY A 121 19.63 -6.67 4.96
N ARG A 122 20.13 -6.95 6.18
CA ARG A 122 19.41 -6.65 7.44
C ARG A 122 19.20 -5.15 7.60
N MET A 123 20.23 -4.36 7.32
CA MET A 123 20.15 -2.90 7.34
C MET A 123 19.15 -2.39 6.30
N LEU A 124 19.18 -2.95 5.08
CA LEU A 124 18.23 -2.63 4.03
C LEU A 124 16.78 -2.97 4.42
N ALA A 125 16.53 -4.16 4.99
CA ALA A 125 15.21 -4.56 5.46
C ALA A 125 14.70 -3.63 6.57
N GLY A 126 15.55 -3.25 7.52
CA GLY A 126 15.24 -2.27 8.56
C GLY A 126 14.90 -0.89 7.99
N PHE A 127 15.68 -0.40 7.02
CA PHE A 127 15.39 0.86 6.34
C PHE A 127 14.06 0.82 5.59
N LEU A 128 13.77 -0.28 4.87
CA LEU A 128 12.50 -0.47 4.18
C LEU A 128 11.32 -0.55 5.15
N ALA A 129 11.49 -1.15 6.32
CA ALA A 129 10.48 -1.15 7.38
C ALA A 129 10.20 0.29 7.87
N ALA A 130 11.24 1.08 8.14
CA ALA A 130 11.08 2.48 8.53
C ALA A 130 10.43 3.32 7.40
N LEU A 131 10.76 3.03 6.14
CA LEU A 131 10.13 3.67 4.99
C LEU A 131 8.66 3.30 4.86
N MET A 132 8.29 2.05 5.13
CA MET A 132 6.89 1.61 5.18
C MET A 132 6.11 2.37 6.25
N VAL A 133 6.69 2.62 7.43
CA VAL A 133 6.06 3.49 8.45
C VAL A 133 5.75 4.88 7.87
N LEU A 134 6.71 5.51 7.20
CA LEU A 134 6.50 6.82 6.56
C LEU A 134 5.40 6.77 5.48
N ILE A 135 5.39 5.74 4.65
CA ILE A 135 4.39 5.55 3.59
C ILE A 135 3.00 5.35 4.21
N CYS A 136 2.87 4.56 5.26
CA CYS A 136 1.63 4.34 6.01
C CYS A 136 1.11 5.66 6.61
N LEU A 137 1.94 6.39 7.36
CA LEU A 137 1.53 7.65 8.00
C LEU A 137 1.13 8.71 6.98
N SER A 138 1.93 8.89 5.93
CA SER A 138 1.62 9.85 4.86
C SER A 138 0.38 9.43 4.05
N GLY A 139 0.20 8.13 3.79
CA GLY A 139 -0.95 7.56 3.10
C GLY A 139 -2.25 7.77 3.87
N THR A 140 -2.24 7.53 5.18
CA THR A 140 -3.41 7.78 6.05
C THR A 140 -3.81 9.25 6.02
N PHE A 141 -2.86 10.18 6.10
CA PHE A 141 -3.16 11.61 6.02
C PHE A 141 -3.76 11.99 4.66
N LEU A 142 -3.21 11.45 3.56
CA LEU A 142 -3.75 11.67 2.22
C LEU A 142 -5.17 11.11 2.06
N LEU A 143 -5.44 9.93 2.63
CA LEU A 143 -6.76 9.32 2.64
C LEU A 143 -7.75 10.15 3.45
N ALA A 144 -7.38 10.59 4.65
CA ALA A 144 -8.20 11.46 5.48
C ALA A 144 -8.57 12.74 4.72
N ARG A 145 -7.59 13.41 4.08
CA ARG A 145 -7.86 14.61 3.28
C ARG A 145 -8.75 14.33 2.06
N ARG A 146 -8.57 13.18 1.40
CA ARG A 146 -9.42 12.78 0.27
C ARG A 146 -10.88 12.55 0.67
N LEU A 147 -11.12 12.04 1.88
CA LEU A 147 -12.47 11.71 2.37
C LEU A 147 -13.17 12.85 3.12
N GLY A 148 -12.50 14.01 3.31
CA GLY A 148 -13.05 15.13 4.06
C GLY A 148 -12.82 15.09 5.57
N GLY A 149 -11.78 14.38 6.00
CA GLY A 149 -11.30 14.35 7.38
C GLY A 149 -11.35 12.97 8.03
N TRP A 150 -10.83 12.90 9.25
CA TRP A 150 -10.65 11.66 10.02
C TRP A 150 -11.97 10.95 10.35
N LYS A 151 -13.04 11.72 10.60
CA LYS A 151 -14.38 11.16 10.88
C LYS A 151 -15.00 10.46 9.67
N ALA A 152 -14.50 10.73 8.47
CA ALA A 152 -15.02 10.17 7.23
C ALA A 152 -14.26 8.91 6.75
N MET A 153 -13.29 8.40 7.51
CA MET A 153 -12.45 7.27 7.06
C MET A 153 -13.23 6.00 6.72
N LEU A 154 -14.34 5.74 7.41
CA LEU A 154 -15.18 4.57 7.19
C LEU A 154 -16.28 4.78 6.13
N ARG A 155 -16.39 5.98 5.53
CA ARG A 155 -17.37 6.23 4.47
C ARG A 155 -17.00 5.48 3.18
N PRO A 156 -17.97 5.16 2.32
CA PRO A 156 -17.70 4.61 0.98
C PRO A 156 -16.78 5.54 0.18
N ILE A 157 -15.77 4.99 -0.49
CA ILE A 157 -14.83 5.78 -1.29
C ILE A 157 -15.38 5.92 -2.71
N ALA A 158 -15.71 7.15 -3.10
CA ALA A 158 -16.14 7.49 -4.45
C ALA A 158 -14.99 7.40 -5.48
N GLY A 159 -15.35 7.20 -6.75
CA GLY A 159 -14.45 7.08 -7.89
C GLY A 159 -14.27 5.65 -8.42
N SER A 160 -13.31 5.48 -9.32
CA SER A 160 -13.04 4.20 -10.01
C SER A 160 -11.54 4.00 -10.27
N GLY A 161 -11.17 2.81 -10.74
CA GLY A 161 -9.82 2.46 -11.17
C GLY A 161 -8.77 2.43 -10.04
N SER A 162 -7.50 2.62 -10.42
CA SER A 162 -6.34 2.51 -9.51
C SER A 162 -6.44 3.41 -8.27
N PRO A 163 -6.86 4.69 -8.35
CA PRO A 163 -6.99 5.54 -7.17
C PRO A 163 -7.97 5.00 -6.13
N ARG A 164 -9.09 4.40 -6.54
CA ARG A 164 -10.07 3.84 -5.60
C ARG A 164 -9.55 2.55 -4.97
N ILE A 165 -9.06 1.62 -5.78
CA ILE A 165 -8.53 0.34 -5.30
C ILE A 165 -7.39 0.58 -4.30
N HIS A 166 -6.47 1.49 -4.62
CA HIS A 166 -5.37 1.86 -3.72
C HIS A 166 -5.88 2.38 -2.37
N ALA A 167 -6.86 3.29 -2.38
CA ALA A 167 -7.40 3.90 -1.16
C ALA A 167 -8.20 2.89 -0.31
N GLU A 168 -9.01 2.04 -0.95
CA GLU A 168 -9.83 1.02 -0.28
C GLU A 168 -8.95 -0.02 0.44
N LEU A 169 -7.95 -0.56 -0.27
CA LEU A 169 -7.02 -1.52 0.32
C LEU A 169 -6.16 -0.87 1.42
N ALA A 170 -5.62 0.32 1.15
CA ALA A 170 -4.75 1.01 2.11
C ALA A 170 -5.48 1.31 3.42
N ARG A 171 -6.78 1.65 3.37
CA ARG A 171 -7.60 1.94 4.56
C ARG A 171 -7.56 0.81 5.59
N PHE A 172 -7.67 -0.44 5.14
CA PHE A 172 -7.69 -1.60 6.03
C PHE A 172 -6.28 -2.13 6.29
N ALA A 173 -5.41 -2.10 5.28
CA ALA A 173 -4.05 -2.59 5.39
C ALA A 173 -3.20 -1.77 6.37
N VAL A 174 -3.48 -0.47 6.52
CA VAL A 174 -2.56 0.43 7.23
C VAL A 174 -2.28 0.03 8.67
N ILE A 175 -3.26 -0.52 9.39
CA ILE A 175 -3.08 -0.91 10.80
C ILE A 175 -2.09 -2.08 10.90
N GLY A 176 -2.30 -3.14 10.12
CA GLY A 176 -1.41 -4.31 10.12
C GLY A 176 -0.04 -4.02 9.51
N LEU A 177 0.04 -3.24 8.43
CA LEU A 177 1.31 -2.82 7.84
C LEU A 177 2.11 -1.93 8.80
N LEU A 178 1.44 -1.01 9.51
CA LEU A 178 2.11 -0.16 10.49
C LEU A 178 2.63 -0.98 11.68
N LEU A 179 1.84 -1.93 12.20
CA LEU A 179 2.28 -2.85 13.26
C LEU A 179 3.52 -3.66 12.83
N SER A 180 3.46 -4.30 11.66
CA SER A 180 4.57 -5.10 11.11
C SER A 180 5.81 -4.24 10.84
N ALA A 181 5.63 -3.05 10.25
CA ALA A 181 6.72 -2.14 9.94
C ALA A 181 7.38 -1.54 11.20
N LEU A 182 6.60 -1.18 12.22
CA LEU A 182 7.12 -0.66 13.50
C LEU A 182 7.92 -1.73 14.24
N THR A 183 7.38 -2.95 14.34
CA THR A 183 8.07 -4.08 14.98
C THR A 183 9.32 -4.48 14.22
N GLY A 184 9.29 -4.52 12.88
CA GLY A 184 10.46 -4.78 12.04
C GLY A 184 11.55 -3.70 12.18
N SER A 185 11.13 -2.43 12.22
CA SER A 185 12.04 -1.29 12.45
C SER A 185 12.69 -1.36 13.82
N TYR A 186 11.92 -1.70 14.86
CA TYR A 186 12.42 -1.88 16.22
C TYR A 186 13.46 -3.01 16.29
N MET A 187 13.16 -4.19 15.74
CA MET A 187 14.10 -5.32 15.74
C MET A 187 15.41 -4.96 15.00
N SER A 188 15.31 -4.22 13.89
CA SER A 188 16.51 -3.72 13.21
C SER A 188 17.28 -2.70 14.05
N ALA A 189 16.59 -1.79 14.75
CA ALA A 189 17.24 -0.79 15.59
C ALA A 189 17.99 -1.43 16.76
N VAL A 190 17.41 -2.44 17.41
CA VAL A 190 18.10 -3.23 18.45
C VAL A 190 19.31 -3.97 17.86
N ARG A 191 19.14 -4.66 16.72
CA ARG A 191 20.23 -5.44 16.07
C ARG A 191 21.48 -4.60 15.75
N PHE A 192 21.30 -3.34 15.37
CA PHE A 192 22.40 -2.44 15.02
C PHE A 192 22.81 -1.50 16.17
N GLY A 193 22.33 -1.75 17.40
CA GLY A 193 22.72 -0.97 18.59
C GLY A 193 22.18 0.46 18.61
N LEU A 194 21.16 0.78 17.81
CA LEU A 194 20.46 2.08 17.87
C LEU A 194 19.49 2.15 19.06
N LEU A 195 19.03 0.99 19.53
CA LEU A 195 18.27 0.82 20.76
C LEU A 195 18.98 -0.19 21.65
N PRO A 196 18.88 -0.07 22.99
CA PRO A 196 19.49 -1.01 23.91
C PRO A 196 18.86 -2.40 23.74
N GLU A 197 19.69 -3.42 23.69
CA GLU A 197 19.26 -4.81 23.82
C GLU A 197 18.90 -5.07 25.29
N ALA A 198 17.78 -5.76 25.52
CA ALA A 198 17.39 -6.10 26.87
C ALA A 198 18.43 -7.02 27.51
N ALA A 199 18.81 -6.75 28.77
CA ALA A 199 19.69 -7.62 29.52
C ALA A 199 19.03 -9.00 29.69
N ASN A 200 19.65 -10.02 29.09
CA ASN A 200 19.36 -11.42 29.35
C ASN A 200 20.19 -11.84 30.56
N THR A 201 19.66 -11.63 31.76
CA THR A 201 20.29 -12.13 32.97
C THR A 201 19.95 -13.61 33.09
N GLU A 202 20.83 -14.48 32.64
CA GLU A 202 20.73 -15.91 32.95
C GLU A 202 21.13 -16.14 34.42
N PRO A 203 20.52 -17.13 35.10
CA PRO A 203 20.92 -17.50 36.45
C PRO A 203 22.39 -17.95 36.44
N SER A 204 23.15 -17.55 37.46
CA SER A 204 24.48 -18.15 37.67
C SER A 204 24.33 -19.63 37.97
N PHE A 205 25.34 -20.43 37.63
CA PHE A 205 25.36 -21.84 38.04
C PHE A 205 25.32 -21.91 39.59
N PRO A 206 24.54 -22.84 40.18
CA PRO A 206 24.39 -22.92 41.62
C PRO A 206 25.72 -23.22 42.32
N ALA A 207 26.02 -22.47 43.38
CA ALA A 207 27.25 -22.67 44.15
C ALA A 207 27.26 -23.96 44.99
N GLN A 208 26.07 -24.52 45.24
CA GLN A 208 25.88 -25.77 45.97
C GLN A 208 24.88 -26.63 45.21
N VAL A 209 25.26 -27.88 44.99
CA VAL A 209 24.47 -28.95 44.38
C VAL A 209 24.57 -30.18 45.29
N SER A 210 23.53 -30.99 45.36
CA SER A 210 23.49 -32.07 46.35
C SER A 210 24.51 -33.18 46.06
N GLY A 211 24.85 -33.44 44.78
CA GLY A 211 25.78 -34.52 44.42
C GLY A 211 25.26 -35.94 44.70
N GLY A 212 23.95 -36.08 45.01
CA GLY A 212 23.33 -37.34 45.37
C GLY A 212 22.98 -38.21 44.16
N THR A 213 22.46 -39.41 44.41
CA THR A 213 21.96 -40.27 43.34
C THR A 213 20.80 -39.58 42.60
N PRO A 214 20.82 -39.49 41.27
CA PRO A 214 19.75 -38.84 40.51
C PRO A 214 18.39 -39.50 40.79
N ALA A 215 17.37 -38.68 41.05
CA ALA A 215 16.00 -39.14 41.22
C ALA A 215 15.30 -39.26 39.85
N PRO A 216 14.26 -40.10 39.71
CA PRO A 216 13.47 -40.17 38.49
C PRO A 216 12.92 -38.80 38.12
N VAL A 217 13.03 -38.39 36.86
CA VAL A 217 12.66 -37.03 36.40
C VAL A 217 11.19 -36.69 36.70
N GLY A 218 10.30 -37.69 36.60
CA GLY A 218 8.88 -37.58 36.94
C GLY A 218 8.61 -37.40 38.44
N SER A 219 9.62 -37.46 39.30
CA SER A 219 9.50 -37.23 40.74
C SER A 219 9.97 -35.83 41.18
N LEU A 220 10.68 -35.09 40.33
CA LEU A 220 11.30 -33.81 40.66
C LEU A 220 10.24 -32.73 40.92
N ILE A 221 10.18 -32.23 42.15
CA ILE A 221 9.10 -31.36 42.64
C ILE A 221 9.06 -30.03 41.88
N ALA A 222 10.23 -29.45 41.60
CA ALA A 222 10.33 -28.21 40.83
C ALA A 222 9.70 -28.36 39.43
N LEU A 223 9.99 -29.46 38.72
CA LEU A 223 9.42 -29.72 37.40
C LEU A 223 7.93 -30.08 37.44
N LYS A 224 7.45 -30.71 38.51
CA LYS A 224 6.01 -30.94 38.73
C LYS A 224 5.21 -29.66 38.91
N SER A 225 5.84 -28.64 39.48
CA SER A 225 5.19 -27.36 39.74
C SER A 225 5.03 -26.47 38.50
N VAL A 226 5.69 -26.84 37.39
CA VAL A 226 5.68 -26.07 36.14
C VAL A 226 4.79 -26.75 35.12
N ASP A 227 3.84 -25.99 34.59
CA ASP A 227 2.96 -26.44 33.52
C ASP A 227 3.74 -26.57 32.19
N VAL A 228 3.46 -27.61 31.42
CA VAL A 228 4.13 -27.84 30.13
C VAL A 228 3.96 -26.66 29.16
N ASN A 229 2.88 -25.86 29.26
CA ASN A 229 2.67 -24.72 28.38
C ASN A 229 3.61 -23.53 28.69
N GLU A 230 4.16 -23.49 29.90
CA GLU A 230 5.18 -22.52 30.31
C GLU A 230 6.59 -22.94 29.87
N LEU A 231 6.82 -24.24 29.65
CA LEU A 231 8.11 -24.77 29.21
C LEU A 231 8.54 -24.16 27.86
N ARG A 232 9.80 -23.75 27.79
CA ARG A 232 10.50 -23.41 26.54
C ARG A 232 11.62 -24.39 26.26
N GLU A 233 12.37 -24.75 27.29
CA GLU A 233 13.49 -25.68 27.18
C GLU A 233 13.75 -26.34 28.54
N LEU A 234 14.08 -27.63 28.50
CA LEU A 234 14.60 -28.41 29.62
C LEU A 234 15.87 -29.13 29.13
N VAL A 235 17.03 -28.80 29.69
CA VAL A 235 18.30 -29.49 29.42
C VAL A 235 18.54 -30.48 30.55
N PHE A 236 18.91 -31.72 30.19
CA PHE A 236 19.19 -32.79 31.13
C PHE A 236 20.65 -32.73 31.60
N PRO A 237 20.92 -33.11 32.86
CA PRO A 237 22.29 -33.23 33.35
C PRO A 237 23.03 -34.35 32.63
N TYR A 238 24.37 -34.25 32.53
CA TYR A 238 25.20 -35.32 32.03
C TYR A 238 25.07 -36.57 32.94
N PRO A 239 24.79 -37.77 32.40
CA PRO A 239 24.54 -38.97 33.21
C PRO A 239 25.68 -39.37 34.15
N ASP A 240 26.92 -39.03 33.79
CA ASP A 240 28.12 -39.37 34.55
C ASP A 240 28.61 -38.23 35.48
N ASP A 241 27.86 -37.13 35.57
CA ASP A 241 28.18 -35.99 36.44
C ASP A 241 27.11 -35.80 37.53
N PRO A 242 27.34 -36.27 38.76
CA PRO A 242 26.39 -36.12 39.86
C PRO A 242 26.25 -34.67 40.35
N THR A 243 27.16 -33.78 39.93
CA THR A 243 27.13 -32.35 40.28
C THR A 243 26.42 -31.49 39.24
N ASP A 244 26.06 -32.07 38.11
CA ASP A 244 25.29 -31.38 37.08
C ASP A 244 23.81 -31.26 37.47
N VAL A 245 23.09 -30.38 36.78
CA VAL A 245 21.73 -29.96 37.12
C VAL A 245 20.86 -29.90 35.88
N TYR A 246 19.55 -30.01 36.08
CA TYR A 246 18.61 -29.69 35.02
C TYR A 246 18.58 -28.17 34.81
N SER A 247 18.73 -27.71 33.57
CA SER A 247 18.46 -26.31 33.22
C SER A 247 17.01 -26.19 32.73
N LEU A 248 16.22 -25.34 33.38
CA LEU A 248 14.81 -25.12 33.07
C LEU A 248 14.60 -23.68 32.59
N SER A 249 14.14 -23.54 31.35
CA SER A 249 13.73 -22.26 30.76
C SER A 249 12.22 -22.24 30.55
N THR A 250 11.56 -21.22 31.09
CA THR A 250 10.12 -20.99 30.97
C THR A 250 9.81 -19.69 30.22
N THR A 251 8.52 -19.40 30.03
CA THR A 251 8.05 -18.10 29.54
C THR A 251 8.44 -16.95 30.46
N THR A 252 8.52 -17.19 31.77
CA THR A 252 8.67 -16.16 32.80
C THR A 252 10.08 -16.05 33.36
N GLY A 253 10.97 -17.00 33.08
CA GLY A 253 12.35 -16.97 33.58
C GLY A 253 13.13 -18.23 33.24
N SER A 254 14.27 -18.39 33.90
CA SER A 254 15.10 -19.59 33.79
C SER A 254 15.72 -19.95 35.14
N GLY A 255 16.02 -21.22 35.36
CA GLY A 255 16.54 -21.71 36.63
C GLY A 255 17.20 -23.08 36.54
N PHE A 256 17.73 -23.54 37.66
CA PHE A 256 18.39 -24.84 37.79
C PHE A 256 17.69 -25.71 38.81
N VAL A 257 17.49 -26.98 38.48
CA VAL A 257 16.84 -27.97 39.34
C VAL A 257 17.85 -29.07 39.70
N ASP A 258 17.98 -29.36 40.99
CA ASP A 258 18.87 -30.43 41.46
C ASP A 258 18.37 -31.80 40.98
N GLN A 259 19.27 -32.59 40.39
CA GLN A 259 18.91 -33.88 39.82
C GLN A 259 18.55 -34.96 40.86
N SER A 260 18.94 -34.79 42.13
CA SER A 260 18.72 -35.76 43.20
C SER A 260 17.59 -35.36 44.15
N THR A 261 17.52 -34.08 44.55
CA THR A 261 16.47 -33.60 45.46
C THR A 261 15.23 -33.12 44.71
N GLY A 262 15.38 -32.71 43.44
CA GLY A 262 14.32 -32.11 42.65
C GLY A 262 13.92 -30.70 43.09
N GLU A 263 14.71 -30.07 43.95
CA GLU A 263 14.50 -28.68 44.38
C GLU A 263 15.00 -27.67 43.33
N LEU A 264 14.32 -26.54 43.24
CA LEU A 264 14.75 -25.41 42.41
C LEU A 264 15.88 -24.67 43.13
N LEU A 265 17.12 -24.83 42.68
CA LEU A 265 18.31 -24.30 43.32
C LEU A 265 18.47 -22.79 43.09
N GLN A 266 18.22 -22.35 41.86
CA GLN A 266 18.31 -20.95 41.49
C GLN A 266 17.27 -20.64 40.42
N TYR A 267 16.66 -19.46 40.49
CA TYR A 267 15.71 -18.98 39.50
C TYR A 267 15.89 -17.49 39.26
N GLN A 268 15.97 -17.12 37.99
CA GLN A 268 16.08 -15.74 37.55
C GLN A 268 14.86 -15.39 36.70
N PRO A 269 13.94 -14.55 37.20
CA PRO A 269 12.83 -14.03 36.41
C PRO A 269 13.32 -13.22 35.22
N ARG A 270 12.56 -13.31 34.11
CA ARG A 270 12.82 -12.57 32.88
C ARG A 270 12.52 -11.08 33.11
N SER A 271 13.51 -10.23 32.78
CA SER A 271 13.41 -8.78 32.96
C SER A 271 12.27 -8.16 32.13
N ASP A 272 11.66 -7.06 32.61
CA ASP A 272 10.58 -6.37 31.87
C ASP A 272 11.01 -5.96 30.45
N GLY A 273 12.27 -5.54 30.28
CA GLY A 273 12.83 -5.20 28.99
C GLY A 273 12.88 -6.40 28.03
N SER A 274 13.28 -7.58 28.52
CA SER A 274 13.35 -8.78 27.69
C SER A 274 11.96 -9.33 27.38
N GLN A 275 11.00 -9.20 28.30
CA GLN A 275 9.59 -9.49 28.03
C GLN A 275 9.03 -8.59 26.91
N PHE A 276 9.29 -7.28 26.98
CA PHE A 276 8.87 -6.33 25.93
C PHE A 276 9.52 -6.64 24.57
N GLN A 277 10.83 -6.89 24.54
CA GLN A 277 11.53 -7.24 23.30
C GLN A 277 10.99 -8.54 22.68
N HIS A 278 10.73 -9.56 23.51
CA HIS A 278 10.12 -10.81 23.08
C HIS A 278 8.70 -10.56 22.53
N TRP A 279 7.90 -9.72 23.19
CA TRP A 279 6.57 -9.34 22.71
C TRP A 279 6.62 -8.66 21.33
N MET A 280 7.57 -7.75 21.10
CA MET A 280 7.79 -7.13 19.79
C MET A 280 8.15 -8.14 18.71
N ILE A 281 8.98 -9.14 19.03
CA ILE A 281 9.32 -10.23 18.10
C ILE A 281 8.08 -11.07 17.78
N ARG A 282 7.26 -11.41 18.77
CA ARG A 282 6.03 -12.19 18.57
C ARG A 282 4.99 -11.44 17.75
N LEU A 283 4.84 -10.13 17.96
CA LEU A 283 3.95 -9.30 17.15
C LEU A 283 4.35 -9.26 15.68
N HIS A 284 5.65 -9.33 15.38
CA HIS A 284 6.14 -9.35 14.00
C HIS A 284 6.02 -10.74 13.36
N THR A 285 6.45 -11.77 14.07
CA THR A 285 6.58 -13.14 13.57
C THR A 285 5.27 -13.93 13.60
N GLY A 286 4.32 -13.53 14.46
CA GLY A 286 3.11 -14.30 14.75
C GLY A 286 3.35 -15.51 15.64
N GLU A 287 4.54 -15.68 16.21
CA GLU A 287 4.90 -16.85 17.01
C GLU A 287 4.09 -16.92 18.32
N GLY A 288 3.43 -18.05 18.56
CA GLY A 288 2.42 -18.19 19.62
C GLY A 288 1.19 -17.29 19.46
N LEU A 289 1.04 -16.61 18.33
CA LEU A 289 -0.07 -15.72 17.96
C LEU A 289 -0.48 -16.03 16.51
N TRP A 290 -0.71 -17.31 16.19
CA TRP A 290 -0.95 -17.79 14.83
C TRP A 290 -2.03 -17.01 14.08
N TRP A 291 -3.10 -16.60 14.77
CA TRP A 291 -4.19 -15.81 14.21
C TRP A 291 -3.72 -14.43 13.76
N LEU A 292 -2.80 -13.81 14.51
CA LEU A 292 -2.18 -12.54 14.14
C LEU A 292 -1.26 -12.72 12.94
N GLY A 293 -0.50 -13.82 12.90
CA GLY A 293 0.31 -14.19 11.73
C GLY A 293 -0.53 -14.23 10.45
N LEU A 294 -1.67 -14.91 10.46
CA LEU A 294 -2.58 -14.97 9.31
C LEU A 294 -3.13 -13.59 8.91
N ILE A 295 -3.51 -12.75 9.88
CA ILE A 295 -3.97 -11.37 9.62
C ILE A 295 -2.87 -10.54 8.97
N LEU A 296 -1.64 -10.58 9.52
CA LEU A 296 -0.49 -9.87 8.96
C LEU A 296 -0.15 -10.36 7.56
N GLY A 297 -0.30 -11.66 7.27
CA GLY A 297 -0.16 -12.22 5.93
C GLY A 297 -1.17 -11.67 4.94
N ILE A 298 -2.47 -11.68 5.29
CA ILE A 298 -3.53 -11.12 4.43
C ILE A 298 -3.29 -9.62 4.17
N VAL A 299 -2.87 -8.88 5.20
CA VAL A 299 -2.52 -7.47 5.08
C VAL A 299 -1.29 -7.27 4.20
N ALA A 300 -0.24 -8.10 4.34
CA ALA A 300 0.97 -8.03 3.52
C ALA A 300 0.69 -8.34 2.03
N LEU A 301 -0.29 -9.20 1.71
CA LEU A 301 -0.75 -9.44 0.34
C LEU A 301 -1.30 -8.19 -0.37
N THR A 302 -1.69 -7.15 0.39
CA THR A 302 -2.11 -5.88 -0.20
C THR A 302 -0.93 -5.09 -0.78
N VAL A 303 0.30 -5.30 -0.30
CA VAL A 303 1.47 -4.50 -0.70
C VAL A 303 1.73 -4.57 -2.20
N PRO A 304 1.76 -5.75 -2.87
CA PRO A 304 1.86 -5.80 -4.33
C PRO A 304 0.78 -4.97 -5.05
N VAL A 305 -0.47 -5.09 -4.63
CA VAL A 305 -1.57 -4.34 -5.25
C VAL A 305 -1.41 -2.84 -5.03
N LEU A 306 -1.03 -2.41 -3.82
CA LEU A 306 -0.75 -1.02 -3.48
C LEU A 306 0.44 -0.47 -4.28
N SER A 307 1.49 -1.26 -4.49
CA SER A 307 2.63 -0.89 -5.33
C SER A 307 2.23 -0.71 -6.79
N PHE A 308 1.49 -1.65 -7.38
CA PHE A 308 1.04 -1.55 -8.78
C PHE A 308 0.04 -0.42 -9.00
N THR A 309 -0.95 -0.28 -8.12
CA THR A 309 -1.92 0.82 -8.21
C THR A 309 -1.25 2.17 -7.97
N GLY A 310 -0.29 2.26 -7.04
CA GLY A 310 0.53 3.45 -6.81
C GLY A 310 1.37 3.84 -8.03
N LEU A 311 2.02 2.86 -8.67
CA LEU A 311 2.75 3.07 -9.92
C LEU A 311 1.82 3.51 -11.05
N GLY A 312 0.63 2.92 -11.16
CA GLY A 312 -0.39 3.33 -12.13
C GLY A 312 -0.84 4.78 -11.94
N ILE A 313 -1.09 5.20 -10.70
CA ILE A 313 -1.43 6.59 -10.35
C ILE A 313 -0.27 7.53 -10.72
N TRP A 314 0.97 7.14 -10.41
CA TRP A 314 2.15 7.93 -10.76
C TRP A 314 2.33 8.05 -12.28
N TRP A 315 2.19 6.94 -13.01
CA TRP A 315 2.32 6.90 -14.46
C TRP A 315 1.26 7.77 -15.12
N GLN A 316 0.00 7.65 -14.71
CA GLN A 316 -1.11 8.47 -15.24
C GLN A 316 -0.85 9.97 -15.04
N ARG A 317 -0.32 10.36 -13.87
CA ARG A 317 0.04 11.76 -13.58
C ARG A 317 1.24 12.26 -14.38
N ARG A 318 2.20 11.37 -14.66
CA ARG A 318 3.37 11.70 -15.48
C ARG A 318 2.98 11.82 -16.95
N SER A 319 2.13 10.94 -17.46
CA SER A 319 1.64 11.00 -18.85
C SER A 319 0.71 12.18 -19.09
N SER A 320 -0.04 12.63 -18.07
CA SER A 320 -0.87 13.84 -18.14
C SER A 320 -0.09 15.14 -17.89
N SER A 321 1.23 15.07 -17.69
CA SER A 321 2.08 16.26 -17.54
C SER A 321 2.22 16.98 -18.88
N ILE A 322 1.51 18.08 -19.05
CA ILE A 322 1.52 18.87 -20.28
C ILE A 322 2.54 20.00 -20.14
N ARG A 323 3.44 20.12 -21.12
CA ARG A 323 4.25 21.32 -21.32
C ARG A 323 3.42 22.32 -22.12
N LEU A 324 3.21 23.51 -21.55
CA LEU A 324 2.67 24.65 -22.27
C LEU A 324 3.77 25.21 -23.18
N ASP A 325 3.39 25.59 -24.39
CA ASP A 325 4.27 26.32 -25.32
C ASP A 325 4.31 27.81 -24.90
N GLU A 326 5.28 28.59 -25.42
CA GLU A 326 5.63 29.97 -25.00
C GLU A 326 4.44 30.77 -24.41
N SER A 327 4.46 30.97 -23.09
CA SER A 327 3.48 31.79 -22.35
C SER A 327 3.88 33.26 -22.46
N ALA A 328 2.93 34.14 -22.75
CA ALA A 328 3.20 35.57 -22.76
C ALA A 328 3.59 36.07 -21.35
N SER A 329 4.38 37.15 -21.27
CA SER A 329 4.70 37.78 -20.00
C SER A 329 3.46 38.45 -19.38
N ILE A 330 3.47 38.63 -18.06
CA ILE A 330 2.37 39.24 -17.29
C ILE A 330 2.02 40.64 -17.85
N GLU A 331 3.02 41.39 -18.29
CA GLU A 331 2.91 42.77 -18.78
C GLU A 331 2.35 42.87 -20.19
N ALA A 332 2.44 41.79 -20.97
CA ALA A 332 2.08 41.76 -22.39
C ALA A 332 0.82 40.96 -22.69
N ALA A 333 0.26 40.24 -21.71
CA ALA A 333 -0.87 39.35 -21.89
C ALA A 333 -2.21 40.10 -22.03
N ASP A 334 -2.96 39.75 -23.08
CA ASP A 334 -4.34 40.20 -23.29
C ASP A 334 -5.32 39.33 -22.50
N ALA A 335 -4.98 38.05 -22.29
CA ALA A 335 -5.78 37.09 -21.53
C ALA A 335 -4.90 36.29 -20.56
N VAL A 336 -5.44 35.99 -19.38
CA VAL A 336 -4.76 35.18 -18.35
C VAL A 336 -5.55 33.90 -18.12
N ILE A 337 -4.86 32.77 -18.05
CA ILE A 337 -5.42 31.46 -17.69
C ILE A 337 -4.72 30.96 -16.42
N LEU A 338 -5.46 30.83 -15.33
CA LEU A 338 -4.97 30.26 -14.08
C LEU A 338 -5.53 28.86 -13.87
N VAL A 339 -4.63 27.90 -13.62
CA VAL A 339 -4.98 26.47 -13.58
C VAL A 339 -4.80 25.86 -12.19
N GLY A 340 -5.91 25.36 -11.65
CA GLY A 340 -5.96 24.48 -10.48
C GLY A 340 -6.09 23.03 -10.93
N SER A 341 -5.05 22.22 -10.78
CA SER A 341 -5.09 20.81 -11.19
C SER A 341 -4.39 19.91 -10.20
N GLU A 342 -5.06 18.82 -9.83
CA GLU A 342 -4.51 17.84 -8.90
C GLU A 342 -3.86 16.64 -9.59
N GLY A 343 -4.42 16.23 -10.74
CA GLY A 343 -3.96 15.12 -11.58
C GLY A 343 -3.40 15.54 -12.94
N ASN A 344 -3.17 16.85 -13.12
CA ASN A 344 -2.77 17.51 -14.36
C ASN A 344 -3.76 17.43 -15.54
N THR A 345 -4.92 16.80 -15.38
CA THR A 345 -5.93 16.69 -16.45
C THR A 345 -6.46 18.07 -16.89
N THR A 346 -6.65 19.00 -15.95
CA THR A 346 -7.10 20.37 -16.21
C THR A 346 -6.15 21.13 -17.14
N TRP A 347 -4.85 20.82 -17.13
CA TRP A 347 -3.89 21.48 -18.02
C TRP A 347 -4.14 21.22 -19.50
N GLY A 348 -4.77 20.09 -19.84
CA GLY A 348 -5.10 19.78 -21.24
C GLY A 348 -6.16 20.73 -21.80
N PHE A 349 -7.20 20.98 -21.01
CA PHE A 349 -8.22 21.99 -21.31
C PHE A 349 -7.61 23.39 -21.39
N ALA A 350 -6.76 23.76 -20.45
CA ALA A 350 -6.08 25.05 -20.45
C ALA A 350 -5.17 25.23 -21.66
N LYS A 351 -4.44 24.18 -22.07
CA LYS A 351 -3.58 24.22 -23.27
C LYS A 351 -4.38 24.41 -24.54
N ASP A 352 -5.50 23.71 -24.70
CA ASP A 352 -6.35 23.87 -25.88
C ASP A 352 -6.96 25.28 -25.93
N LEU A 353 -7.46 25.79 -24.80
CA LEU A 353 -7.93 27.17 -24.70
C LEU A 353 -6.83 28.19 -25.04
N GLN A 354 -5.63 28.03 -24.47
CA GLN A 354 -4.47 28.88 -24.76
C GLN A 354 -4.15 28.87 -26.26
N ASN A 355 -4.08 27.69 -26.88
CA ASN A 355 -3.76 27.54 -28.29
C ASN A 355 -4.80 28.24 -29.18
N LYS A 356 -6.09 28.11 -28.87
CA LYS A 356 -7.17 28.74 -29.66
C LYS A 356 -7.20 30.26 -29.48
N LEU A 357 -6.96 30.77 -28.28
CA LEU A 357 -6.81 32.20 -28.05
C LEU A 357 -5.57 32.78 -28.75
N ASN A 358 -4.44 32.06 -28.73
CA ASN A 358 -3.24 32.45 -29.49
C ASN A 358 -3.50 32.44 -31.02
N GLN A 359 -4.23 31.45 -31.54
CA GLN A 359 -4.63 31.39 -32.95
C GLN A 359 -5.53 32.58 -33.34
N ALA A 360 -6.34 33.07 -32.40
CA ALA A 360 -7.14 34.28 -32.56
C ALA A 360 -6.34 35.59 -32.35
N GLY A 361 -5.01 35.50 -32.23
CA GLY A 361 -4.11 36.66 -32.12
C GLY A 361 -4.02 37.28 -30.72
N LYS A 362 -4.57 36.65 -29.68
CA LYS A 362 -4.43 37.11 -28.29
C LYS A 362 -3.12 36.61 -27.69
N LYS A 363 -2.46 37.45 -26.89
CA LYS A 363 -1.31 37.02 -26.07
C LYS A 363 -1.81 36.44 -24.76
N VAL A 364 -1.55 35.16 -24.53
CA VAL A 364 -2.06 34.44 -23.36
C VAL A 364 -0.97 34.14 -22.35
N HIS A 365 -1.18 34.57 -21.11
CA HIS A 365 -0.39 34.13 -19.96
C HIS A 365 -1.09 32.96 -19.27
N CYS A 366 -0.48 31.77 -19.26
CA CYS A 366 -1.01 30.58 -18.60
C CYS A 366 -0.09 30.14 -17.45
N ALA A 367 -0.65 30.00 -16.25
CA ALA A 367 0.10 29.69 -15.03
C ALA A 367 -0.73 28.89 -13.99
N PRO A 368 -0.09 28.24 -13.00
CA PRO A 368 -0.80 27.68 -11.86
C PRO A 368 -1.57 28.76 -11.10
N MET A 369 -2.71 28.43 -10.49
CA MET A 369 -3.43 29.38 -9.63
C MET A 369 -2.59 29.88 -8.44
N ASN A 370 -1.70 29.03 -7.93
CA ASN A 370 -0.73 29.40 -6.92
C ASN A 370 0.28 30.45 -7.40
N ASP A 371 0.36 30.77 -8.69
CA ASP A 371 1.25 31.77 -9.25
C ASP A 371 0.48 33.05 -9.64
N LEU A 372 -0.73 33.26 -9.10
CA LEU A 372 -1.46 34.52 -9.23
C LEU A 372 -0.54 35.70 -8.91
N ALA A 373 -0.34 36.58 -9.92
CA ALA A 373 0.41 37.82 -9.80
C ALA A 373 -0.41 38.89 -9.07
N GLU A 374 0.24 39.95 -8.60
CA GLU A 374 -0.43 41.04 -7.87
C GLU A 374 -1.31 41.91 -8.80
N HIS A 375 -0.96 42.05 -10.07
CA HIS A 375 -1.78 42.73 -11.08
C HIS A 375 -1.52 42.18 -12.48
N TYR A 376 -2.48 42.36 -13.39
CA TYR A 376 -2.33 42.07 -14.82
C TYR A 376 -2.70 43.32 -15.63
N PRO A 377 -1.74 44.14 -16.06
CA PRO A 377 -2.01 45.50 -16.52
C PRO A 377 -2.74 45.59 -17.87
N LYS A 378 -2.54 44.61 -18.77
CA LYS A 378 -3.15 44.59 -20.11
C LYS A 378 -4.27 43.57 -20.28
N ALA A 379 -4.44 42.69 -19.30
CA ALA A 379 -5.41 41.60 -19.42
C ALA A 379 -6.83 42.17 -19.41
N SER A 380 -7.64 41.77 -20.39
CA SER A 380 -9.08 42.07 -20.41
C SER A 380 -9.91 40.93 -19.81
N VAL A 381 -9.36 39.72 -19.77
CA VAL A 381 -10.06 38.54 -19.25
C VAL A 381 -9.14 37.63 -18.42
N LEU A 382 -9.66 37.16 -17.29
CA LEU A 382 -9.08 36.15 -16.43
C LEU A 382 -9.92 34.86 -16.48
N PHE A 383 -9.38 33.81 -17.09
CA PHE A 383 -9.94 32.47 -17.05
C PHE A 383 -9.37 31.71 -15.86
N VAL A 384 -10.24 31.17 -15.01
CA VAL A 384 -9.85 30.25 -13.94
C VAL A 384 -10.37 28.85 -14.26
N LEU A 385 -9.47 27.93 -14.55
CA LEU A 385 -9.78 26.52 -14.81
C LEU A 385 -9.32 25.70 -13.61
N THR A 386 -10.24 25.23 -12.77
CA THR A 386 -9.86 24.57 -11.51
C THR A 386 -10.61 23.29 -11.22
N SER A 387 -9.87 22.24 -10.85
CA SER A 387 -10.43 20.99 -10.36
C SER A 387 -10.70 21.04 -8.86
N THR A 388 -11.76 20.40 -8.37
CA THR A 388 -11.98 20.21 -6.93
C THR A 388 -11.26 18.95 -6.43
N TYR A 389 -10.69 18.99 -5.21
CA TYR A 389 -10.08 17.82 -4.58
C TYR A 389 -10.67 17.52 -3.19
N GLY A 390 -10.71 16.23 -2.83
CA GLY A 390 -11.18 15.79 -1.52
C GLY A 390 -12.63 16.18 -1.27
N ASP A 391 -12.89 16.81 -0.13
CA ASP A 391 -14.22 17.27 0.27
C ASP A 391 -14.42 18.75 -0.06
N GLY A 392 -14.30 19.09 -1.34
CA GLY A 392 -14.52 20.46 -1.83
C GLY A 392 -13.30 21.36 -1.81
N ASP A 393 -12.13 20.86 -1.43
CA ASP A 393 -10.91 21.65 -1.24
C ASP A 393 -10.20 22.00 -2.55
N ALA A 394 -9.28 22.97 -2.44
CA ALA A 394 -8.36 23.35 -3.49
C ALA A 394 -7.42 22.20 -3.91
N PRO A 395 -7.13 22.07 -5.22
CA PRO A 395 -6.05 21.24 -5.70
C PRO A 395 -4.70 21.84 -5.26
N SER A 396 -3.65 21.02 -5.26
CA SER A 396 -2.32 21.40 -4.80
C SER A 396 -1.69 22.56 -5.57
N SER A 397 -2.08 22.81 -6.82
CA SER A 397 -1.65 23.97 -7.60
C SER A 397 -2.48 25.23 -7.38
N ALA A 398 -3.47 25.21 -6.48
CA ALA A 398 -4.33 26.35 -6.15
C ALA A 398 -4.52 26.59 -4.64
N ASN A 399 -3.88 25.80 -3.78
CA ASN A 399 -4.05 25.89 -2.32
C ASN A 399 -3.55 27.19 -1.66
N GLN A 400 -2.89 28.07 -2.41
CA GLN A 400 -2.46 29.41 -1.97
C GLN A 400 -3.25 30.53 -2.66
N PHE A 401 -4.11 30.18 -3.63
CA PHE A 401 -4.81 31.15 -4.47
C PHE A 401 -5.65 32.13 -3.66
N MET A 402 -6.45 31.63 -2.70
CA MET A 402 -7.32 32.50 -1.90
C MET A 402 -6.51 33.54 -1.11
N THR A 403 -5.41 33.12 -0.49
CA THR A 403 -4.50 34.04 0.23
C THR A 403 -3.84 35.04 -0.72
N ARG A 404 -3.47 34.63 -1.94
CA ARG A 404 -2.90 35.55 -2.93
C ARG A 404 -3.93 36.54 -3.46
N LEU A 405 -5.18 36.09 -3.61
CA LEU A 405 -6.28 36.92 -4.08
C LEU A 405 -6.51 38.12 -3.15
N GLU A 406 -6.23 37.99 -1.85
CA GLU A 406 -6.28 39.12 -0.91
C GLU A 406 -5.40 40.30 -1.34
N ARG A 407 -4.23 40.03 -1.96
CA ARG A 407 -3.27 41.04 -2.43
C ARG A 407 -3.48 41.44 -3.89
N PHE A 408 -4.30 40.70 -4.63
CA PHE A 408 -4.56 40.96 -6.03
C PHE A 408 -5.32 42.29 -6.22
N GLN A 409 -4.82 43.09 -7.16
CA GLN A 409 -5.39 44.36 -7.60
C GLN A 409 -6.00 44.16 -8.99
N ALA A 410 -7.33 44.15 -9.04
CA ALA A 410 -8.07 44.03 -10.29
C ALA A 410 -7.96 45.31 -11.12
N GLY A 411 -7.75 45.18 -12.43
CA GLY A 411 -7.88 46.32 -13.34
C GLY A 411 -9.34 46.64 -13.62
N ASP A 412 -9.66 47.91 -13.89
CA ASP A 412 -11.03 48.41 -14.06
C ASP A 412 -11.83 47.73 -15.19
N ARG A 413 -11.15 47.08 -16.14
CA ARG A 413 -11.76 46.40 -17.30
C ARG A 413 -11.56 44.88 -17.29
N LEU A 414 -11.05 44.32 -16.20
CA LEU A 414 -10.76 42.90 -16.11
C LEU A 414 -12.03 42.12 -15.76
N GLU A 415 -12.53 41.38 -16.74
CA GLU A 415 -13.61 40.40 -16.53
C GLU A 415 -13.02 39.03 -16.17
N PHE A 416 -13.84 38.15 -15.60
CA PHE A 416 -13.43 36.78 -15.31
C PHE A 416 -14.48 35.72 -15.67
N ALA A 417 -13.99 34.53 -15.97
CA ALA A 417 -14.81 33.34 -16.18
C ALA A 417 -14.18 32.15 -15.44
N VAL A 418 -15.00 31.40 -14.70
CA VAL A 418 -14.56 30.23 -13.94
C VAL A 418 -15.13 28.96 -14.56
N LEU A 419 -14.24 28.02 -14.85
CA LEU A 419 -14.56 26.68 -15.31
C LEU A 419 -14.14 25.65 -14.24
N GLY A 420 -15.13 25.04 -13.61
CA GLY A 420 -14.94 24.05 -12.55
C GLY A 420 -14.92 22.63 -13.10
N PHE A 421 -13.91 21.85 -12.73
CA PHE A 421 -13.81 20.42 -13.06
C PHE A 421 -14.05 19.59 -11.81
N GLY A 422 -14.99 18.65 -11.88
CA GLY A 422 -15.34 17.81 -10.74
C GLY A 422 -15.84 16.44 -11.17
N ASP A 423 -16.33 15.69 -10.19
CA ASP A 423 -17.03 14.43 -10.43
C ASP A 423 -18.30 14.45 -9.55
N GLN A 424 -19.47 14.29 -10.17
CA GLN A 424 -20.77 14.31 -9.49
C GLN A 424 -20.94 13.19 -8.46
N GLN A 425 -20.08 12.17 -8.48
CA GLN A 425 -20.04 11.15 -7.42
C GLN A 425 -19.56 11.71 -6.07
N PHE A 426 -18.96 12.90 -6.05
CA PHE A 426 -18.54 13.56 -4.82
C PHE A 426 -19.59 14.59 -4.39
N PRO A 427 -19.98 14.64 -3.10
CA PRO A 427 -21.05 15.53 -2.63
C PRO A 427 -20.81 17.02 -2.94
N LYS A 428 -19.55 17.46 -2.89
CA LYS A 428 -19.15 18.85 -3.13
C LYS A 428 -18.68 19.07 -4.59
N PHE A 429 -19.53 18.68 -5.54
CA PHE A 429 -19.25 18.78 -6.97
C PHE A 429 -18.88 20.22 -7.39
N CYS A 430 -17.65 20.39 -7.88
CA CYS A 430 -17.06 21.68 -8.29
C CYS A 430 -17.03 22.78 -7.21
N GLN A 431 -17.11 22.42 -5.92
CA GLN A 431 -17.24 23.42 -4.83
C GLN A 431 -16.11 24.46 -4.83
N TYR A 432 -14.85 24.04 -4.95
CA TYR A 432 -13.74 24.98 -4.97
C TYR A 432 -13.84 26.02 -6.10
N ALA A 433 -14.37 25.66 -7.26
CA ALA A 433 -14.61 26.61 -8.34
C ALA A 433 -15.70 27.63 -7.99
N LEU A 434 -16.75 27.20 -7.28
CA LEU A 434 -17.80 28.09 -6.76
C LEU A 434 -17.24 29.06 -5.72
N ASP A 435 -16.39 28.58 -4.82
CA ASP A 435 -15.73 29.41 -3.80
C ASP A 435 -14.83 30.47 -4.46
N VAL A 436 -14.06 30.07 -5.47
CA VAL A 436 -13.20 30.98 -6.24
C VAL A 436 -14.03 32.03 -6.98
N ASN A 437 -15.15 31.64 -7.59
CA ASN A 437 -16.06 32.58 -8.24
C ASN A 437 -16.59 33.64 -7.26
N ALA A 438 -17.06 33.21 -6.09
CA ALA A 438 -17.56 34.11 -5.05
C ALA A 438 -16.46 35.08 -4.56
N ALA A 439 -15.24 34.58 -4.39
CA ALA A 439 -14.09 35.37 -3.96
C ALA A 439 -13.66 36.41 -5.01
N LEU A 440 -13.66 36.06 -6.29
CA LEU A 440 -13.38 36.99 -7.39
C LEU A 440 -14.48 38.06 -7.52
N GLY A 441 -15.75 37.68 -7.39
CA GLY A 441 -16.86 38.64 -7.38
C GLY A 441 -16.77 39.63 -6.21
N SER A 442 -16.36 39.16 -5.03
CA SER A 442 -16.15 40.00 -3.84
C SER A 442 -14.97 40.99 -3.99
N LYS A 443 -14.08 40.76 -4.95
CA LYS A 443 -13.01 41.69 -5.35
C LYS A 443 -13.46 42.75 -6.36
N GLY A 444 -14.74 42.72 -6.76
CA GLY A 444 -15.32 43.71 -7.68
C GLY A 444 -15.05 43.42 -9.16
N LEU A 445 -14.48 42.26 -9.51
CA LEU A 445 -14.36 41.87 -10.91
C LEU A 445 -15.75 41.54 -11.48
N GLN A 446 -15.96 41.89 -12.74
CA GLN A 446 -17.20 41.54 -13.44
C GLN A 446 -17.13 40.10 -13.96
N GLN A 447 -18.16 39.32 -13.66
CA GLN A 447 -18.30 37.94 -14.12
C GLN A 447 -18.83 37.93 -15.56
N MET A 448 -18.03 37.40 -16.49
CA MET A 448 -18.39 37.27 -17.90
C MET A 448 -19.47 36.20 -18.13
N HIS A 449 -19.37 35.08 -17.41
CA HIS A 449 -20.31 33.95 -17.54
C HIS A 449 -20.45 33.22 -16.19
N PRO A 450 -21.67 32.74 -15.82
CA PRO A 450 -21.86 31.85 -14.68
C PRO A 450 -20.88 30.68 -14.67
N VAL A 451 -20.53 30.19 -13.48
CA VAL A 451 -19.59 29.07 -13.34
C VAL A 451 -20.11 27.84 -14.08
N THR A 452 -19.37 27.38 -15.07
CA THR A 452 -19.67 26.12 -15.75
C THR A 452 -19.00 24.98 -14.99
N ARG A 453 -19.75 23.90 -14.76
CA ARG A 453 -19.29 22.72 -14.01
C ARG A 453 -19.17 21.53 -14.95
N ILE A 454 -17.94 21.14 -15.26
CA ILE A 454 -17.61 19.99 -16.10
C ILE A 454 -17.53 18.74 -15.23
N ASP A 455 -18.38 17.76 -15.53
CA ASP A 455 -18.32 16.43 -14.93
C ASP A 455 -17.26 15.59 -15.65
N ARG A 456 -16.32 15.04 -14.88
CA ARG A 456 -15.31 14.07 -15.31
C ARG A 456 -14.49 14.44 -16.54
N GLY A 457 -14.32 15.74 -16.79
CA GLY A 457 -13.60 16.23 -17.97
C GLY A 457 -14.37 15.98 -19.28
N SER A 458 -15.71 16.08 -19.26
CA SER A 458 -16.52 16.00 -20.47
C SER A 458 -16.07 16.98 -21.55
N ALA A 459 -15.61 16.45 -22.68
CA ALA A 459 -15.23 17.23 -23.85
C ALA A 459 -16.41 17.99 -24.47
N LEU A 460 -17.63 17.43 -24.37
CA LEU A 460 -18.86 18.07 -24.84
C LEU A 460 -19.13 19.35 -24.04
N GLN A 461 -19.16 19.26 -22.71
CA GLN A 461 -19.42 20.42 -21.85
C GLN A 461 -18.33 21.49 -22.00
N PHE A 462 -17.08 21.09 -22.26
CA PHE A 462 -15.99 22.03 -22.54
C PHE A 462 -16.20 22.78 -23.86
N ARG A 463 -16.63 22.08 -24.91
CA ARG A 463 -16.92 22.68 -26.21
C ARG A 463 -18.10 23.63 -26.15
N GLU A 464 -19.20 23.22 -25.51
CA GLU A 464 -20.39 24.08 -25.29
C GLU A 464 -20.02 25.35 -24.52
N TRP A 465 -19.20 25.22 -23.46
CA TRP A 465 -18.66 26.38 -22.76
C TRP A 465 -17.83 27.28 -23.66
N GLY A 466 -16.97 26.68 -24.50
CA GLY A 466 -16.19 27.40 -25.50
C GLY A 466 -17.04 28.24 -26.43
N GLU A 467 -18.09 27.67 -27.00
CA GLU A 467 -19.03 28.35 -27.91
C GLU A 467 -19.67 29.58 -27.23
N ILE A 468 -20.08 29.47 -25.96
CA ILE A 468 -20.66 30.61 -25.22
C ILE A 468 -19.62 31.72 -25.00
N ILE A 469 -18.39 31.37 -24.62
CA ILE A 469 -17.31 32.35 -24.41
C ILE A 469 -16.91 33.01 -25.74
N CYS A 470 -16.95 32.27 -26.86
CA CYS A 470 -16.71 32.80 -28.20
C CYS A 470 -17.66 33.95 -28.54
N GLU A 471 -18.95 33.75 -28.27
CA GLU A 471 -19.99 34.75 -28.53
C GLU A 471 -19.76 36.02 -27.71
N HIS A 472 -19.39 35.88 -26.43
CA HIS A 472 -19.09 37.02 -25.55
C HIS A 472 -17.85 37.80 -25.99
N MET A 473 -16.80 37.09 -26.43
CA MET A 473 -15.54 37.72 -26.84
C MET A 473 -15.53 38.20 -28.30
N GLY A 474 -16.48 37.77 -29.12
CA GLY A 474 -16.50 38.02 -30.57
C GLY A 474 -15.38 37.30 -31.32
N ILE A 475 -14.97 36.11 -30.86
CA ILE A 475 -13.84 35.33 -31.41
C ILE A 475 -14.29 33.89 -31.69
N ALA A 476 -13.92 33.31 -32.83
CA ALA A 476 -14.18 31.90 -33.11
C ALA A 476 -13.14 30.98 -32.43
N LEU A 477 -13.52 30.31 -31.34
CA LEU A 477 -12.71 29.29 -30.64
C LEU A 477 -13.39 27.92 -30.76
N ALA A 478 -12.86 27.06 -31.64
CA ALA A 478 -13.28 25.66 -31.70
C ALA A 478 -12.44 24.83 -30.71
N LEU A 479 -12.92 24.67 -29.48
CA LEU A 479 -12.30 23.83 -28.44
C LEU A 479 -12.52 22.35 -28.74
N THR A 480 -11.46 21.54 -28.64
CA THR A 480 -11.42 20.14 -29.09
C THR A 480 -10.75 19.19 -28.09
N HIS A 481 -10.26 19.67 -26.95
CA HIS A 481 -9.58 18.82 -25.98
C HIS A 481 -10.44 17.67 -25.47
N ASN A 482 -9.88 16.46 -25.53
CA ASN A 482 -10.44 15.26 -24.90
C ASN A 482 -9.40 14.64 -23.96
N PRO A 483 -9.62 14.63 -22.62
CA PRO A 483 -8.66 14.12 -21.65
C PRO A 483 -8.56 12.59 -21.62
N ALA A 484 -9.52 11.90 -22.22
CA ALA A 484 -9.53 10.45 -22.35
C ALA A 484 -9.76 10.10 -23.83
N PRO A 485 -8.73 10.21 -24.70
CA PRO A 485 -8.85 9.73 -26.06
C PRO A 485 -9.22 8.26 -25.98
N VAL A 486 -10.40 7.91 -26.50
CA VAL A 486 -10.84 6.52 -26.59
C VAL A 486 -9.77 5.77 -27.36
N VAL A 487 -9.33 4.62 -26.85
CA VAL A 487 -8.42 3.75 -27.60
C VAL A 487 -9.19 3.32 -28.84
N THR A 488 -8.92 3.97 -29.96
CA THR A 488 -9.50 3.60 -31.24
C THR A 488 -8.79 2.37 -31.76
N SER A 489 -9.56 1.48 -32.36
CA SER A 489 -9.01 0.41 -33.19
C SER A 489 -9.23 0.81 -34.63
N GLU A 490 -8.20 0.67 -35.46
CA GLU A 490 -8.33 0.95 -36.89
C GLU A 490 -9.13 -0.16 -37.56
N PHE A 491 -10.14 0.27 -38.31
CA PHE A 491 -10.96 -0.59 -39.12
C PHE A 491 -10.91 -0.14 -40.58
N GLU A 492 -10.81 -1.11 -41.48
CA GLU A 492 -10.92 -0.89 -42.91
C GLU A 492 -12.37 -1.15 -43.32
N LEU A 493 -12.98 -0.21 -44.03
CA LEU A 493 -14.27 -0.40 -44.67
C LEU A 493 -14.12 -1.46 -45.78
N VAL A 494 -14.74 -2.62 -45.61
CA VAL A 494 -14.67 -3.72 -46.57
C VAL A 494 -15.85 -3.74 -47.54
N GLU A 495 -16.99 -3.24 -47.10
CA GLU A 495 -18.22 -3.29 -47.89
C GLU A 495 -19.14 -2.13 -47.54
N ARG A 496 -19.79 -1.59 -48.56
CA ARG A 496 -20.90 -0.65 -48.44
C ARG A 496 -22.04 -1.15 -49.29
N VAL A 497 -23.23 -1.29 -48.69
CA VAL A 497 -24.46 -1.66 -49.39
C VAL A 497 -25.50 -0.58 -49.16
N ASP A 498 -25.98 0.04 -50.24
CA ASP A 498 -27.01 1.08 -50.20
C ASP A 498 -28.38 0.49 -50.54
N TYR A 499 -29.36 0.71 -49.66
CA TYR A 499 -30.77 0.34 -49.80
C TYR A 499 -31.65 1.58 -49.94
N GLY A 500 -32.87 1.42 -50.46
CA GLY A 500 -33.89 2.46 -50.42
C GLY A 500 -33.64 3.67 -51.33
N VAL A 501 -32.58 3.66 -52.14
CA VAL A 501 -32.24 4.75 -53.08
C VAL A 501 -33.36 4.97 -54.10
N ALA A 502 -33.93 3.89 -54.65
CA ALA A 502 -35.00 3.96 -55.65
C ALA A 502 -36.34 4.47 -55.09
N VAL A 503 -36.54 4.41 -53.77
CA VAL A 503 -37.75 4.88 -53.09
C VAL A 503 -37.51 6.17 -52.29
N ASN A 504 -36.40 6.86 -52.58
CA ASN A 504 -36.00 8.12 -51.96
C ASN A 504 -35.87 8.07 -50.42
N ALA A 505 -35.50 6.91 -49.89
CA ALA A 505 -35.22 6.67 -48.48
C ALA A 505 -33.87 5.93 -48.32
N PRO A 506 -32.74 6.56 -48.70
CA PRO A 506 -31.45 5.89 -48.75
C PRO A 506 -30.98 5.46 -47.36
N THR A 507 -30.63 4.18 -47.23
CA THR A 507 -30.02 3.59 -46.02
C THR A 507 -28.76 2.86 -46.43
N SER A 508 -27.61 3.18 -45.81
CA SER A 508 -26.33 2.53 -46.11
C SER A 508 -25.93 1.59 -44.99
N ILE A 509 -25.59 0.33 -45.33
CA ILE A 509 -24.93 -0.61 -44.42
C ILE A 509 -23.44 -0.58 -44.74
N LEU A 510 -22.63 -0.24 -43.74
CA LEU A 510 -21.16 -0.23 -43.82
C LEU A 510 -20.61 -1.43 -43.02
N ARG A 511 -19.77 -2.26 -43.63
CA ARG A 511 -19.09 -3.37 -42.95
C ARG A 511 -17.60 -3.09 -42.84
N PHE A 512 -17.06 -3.36 -41.67
CA PHE A 512 -15.68 -3.01 -41.31
C PHE A 512 -14.92 -4.26 -40.85
N LYS A 513 -13.64 -4.40 -41.22
CA LYS A 513 -12.73 -5.42 -40.68
C LYS A 513 -11.59 -4.75 -39.89
N PRO A 514 -11.09 -5.34 -38.80
CA PRO A 514 -9.95 -4.79 -38.08
C PRO A 514 -8.69 -4.85 -38.97
N VAL A 515 -7.90 -3.78 -38.98
CA VAL A 515 -6.60 -3.77 -39.67
C VAL A 515 -5.62 -4.64 -38.87
N GLN A 516 -5.11 -5.71 -39.47
CA GLN A 516 -4.06 -6.53 -38.84
C GLN A 516 -2.73 -5.79 -38.93
N SER A 517 -2.16 -5.44 -37.77
CA SER A 517 -0.84 -4.83 -37.69
C SER A 517 0.21 -5.94 -37.53
N ASP A 518 1.16 -6.04 -38.47
CA ASP A 518 2.31 -6.93 -38.37
C ASP A 518 3.18 -6.52 -37.16
N ARG A 519 3.08 -7.28 -36.07
CA ARG A 519 3.79 -6.98 -34.81
C ARG A 519 4.84 -8.02 -34.47
N ASN A 520 6.02 -7.55 -34.08
CA ASN A 520 7.15 -8.38 -33.62
C ASN A 520 6.86 -9.07 -32.28
N LEU A 521 7.55 -10.19 -32.02
CA LEU A 521 7.35 -11.09 -30.87
C LEU A 521 7.28 -10.38 -29.50
N TRP A 522 8.11 -9.36 -29.30
CA TRP A 522 8.16 -8.56 -28.06
C TRP A 522 6.90 -7.73 -27.82
N GLN A 523 6.22 -7.26 -28.87
CA GLN A 523 4.96 -6.51 -28.76
C GLN A 523 3.76 -7.41 -28.45
N ARG A 524 3.88 -8.73 -28.63
CA ARG A 524 2.86 -9.71 -28.24
C ARG A 524 2.89 -10.07 -26.75
N LEU A 525 4.04 -9.90 -26.08
CA LEU A 525 4.29 -10.37 -24.70
C LEU A 525 4.04 -9.30 -23.61
N CYS A 526 4.10 -7.99 -23.91
CA CYS A 526 4.08 -6.93 -22.88
C CYS A 526 2.72 -6.30 -22.51
N PHE A 527 1.59 -6.92 -22.84
CA PHE A 527 0.21 -6.48 -22.50
C PHE A 527 -0.24 -5.07 -22.94
N ARG A 528 -1.24 -5.06 -23.84
CA ARG A 528 -2.51 -4.28 -23.89
C ARG A 528 -2.94 -4.19 -25.35
N ASN A 529 -4.17 -4.65 -25.66
CA ASN A 529 -4.74 -4.94 -26.98
C ASN A 529 -4.35 -6.31 -27.58
N ARG A 530 -4.92 -7.39 -27.02
CA ARG A 530 -5.50 -8.40 -27.91
C ARG A 530 -6.61 -7.68 -28.69
N GLN A 531 -6.67 -7.82 -30.01
CA GLN A 531 -7.79 -7.35 -30.84
C GLN A 531 -9.06 -8.17 -30.52
N HIS A 532 -9.53 -8.13 -29.27
CA HIS A 532 -10.91 -8.47 -29.00
C HIS A 532 -11.66 -7.16 -29.09
N LEU A 533 -12.66 -7.10 -29.98
CA LEU A 533 -13.70 -6.07 -29.87
C LEU A 533 -14.21 -6.10 -28.42
N PRO A 534 -14.42 -4.95 -27.78
CA PRO A 534 -15.12 -4.94 -26.50
C PRO A 534 -16.46 -5.65 -26.69
N ASP A 535 -16.85 -6.48 -25.72
CA ASP A 535 -18.19 -7.06 -25.72
C ASP A 535 -19.21 -5.91 -25.69
N PHE A 536 -20.23 -5.98 -26.53
CA PHE A 536 -21.28 -4.96 -26.63
C PHE A 536 -22.66 -5.62 -26.65
N GLU A 537 -23.63 -4.96 -26.04
CA GLU A 537 -25.03 -5.36 -26.01
C GLU A 537 -25.91 -4.40 -26.83
N ALA A 538 -27.12 -4.83 -27.19
CA ALA A 538 -28.06 -3.97 -27.89
C ALA A 538 -28.42 -2.76 -27.00
N GLY A 539 -28.15 -1.54 -27.49
CA GLY A 539 -28.32 -0.30 -26.76
C GLY A 539 -27.00 0.38 -26.34
N ASP A 540 -25.87 -0.30 -26.49
CA ASP A 540 -24.55 0.33 -26.33
C ASP A 540 -24.27 1.32 -27.47
N LEU A 541 -23.59 2.42 -27.16
CA LEU A 541 -23.20 3.41 -28.15
C LEU A 541 -21.83 3.07 -28.77
N PHE A 542 -21.80 2.89 -30.08
CA PHE A 542 -20.61 2.70 -30.89
C PHE A 542 -20.17 4.00 -31.56
N GLY A 543 -18.94 4.46 -31.28
CA GLY A 543 -18.37 5.67 -31.86
C GLY A 543 -17.50 5.38 -33.09
N VAL A 544 -17.80 6.02 -34.22
CA VAL A 544 -16.97 5.96 -35.45
C VAL A 544 -16.39 7.34 -35.75
N ALA A 545 -15.07 7.43 -35.89
CA ALA A 545 -14.37 8.64 -36.34
C ALA A 545 -13.65 8.36 -37.67
N PRO A 546 -13.83 9.20 -38.71
CA PRO A 546 -13.06 9.07 -39.94
C PRO A 546 -11.57 9.41 -39.72
N PRO A 547 -10.66 8.93 -40.59
CA PRO A 547 -9.24 9.24 -40.48
C PRO A 547 -8.98 10.75 -40.46
N GLY A 548 -8.25 11.22 -39.45
CA GLY A 548 -7.90 12.64 -39.27
C GLY A 548 -8.94 13.49 -38.53
N ASP A 549 -10.11 12.94 -38.22
CA ASP A 549 -11.12 13.57 -37.36
C ASP A 549 -11.03 13.00 -35.94
N GLN A 550 -11.12 13.87 -34.92
CA GLN A 550 -11.10 13.46 -33.51
C GLN A 550 -12.50 13.38 -32.89
N ALA A 551 -13.54 13.81 -33.61
CA ALA A 551 -14.92 13.72 -33.17
C ALA A 551 -15.54 12.39 -33.62
N ALA A 552 -15.83 11.51 -32.66
CA ALA A 552 -16.58 10.28 -32.93
C ALA A 552 -18.06 10.58 -33.16
N ARG A 553 -18.63 9.96 -34.20
CA ARG A 553 -20.08 9.91 -34.44
C ARG A 553 -20.63 8.67 -33.74
N PHE A 554 -21.61 8.85 -32.87
CA PHE A 554 -22.18 7.76 -32.08
C PHE A 554 -23.38 7.14 -32.78
N TYR A 555 -23.43 5.82 -32.76
CA TYR A 555 -24.49 4.97 -33.30
C TYR A 555 -24.95 4.03 -32.18
N SER A 556 -26.25 3.75 -32.09
CA SER A 556 -26.83 2.80 -31.12
C SER A 556 -27.20 1.49 -31.78
#